data_AF-A0A3D1WTA4-F1
#
_entry.id   AF-A0A3D1WTA4-F1
#
_cell.length_a   1.000
_cell.length_b   1.000
_cell.length_c   1.000
_cell.angle_alpha   90.00
_cell.angle_beta   90.00
_cell.angle_gamma   90.00
#
_symmetry.space_group_name_H-M   'P 1'
#
loop_
_entity.id
_entity.type
_entity.pdbx_description
1 polymer ?
#
loop_
_entity_poly.entity_id
_entity_poly.type
_entity_poly.pdbx_seq_one_letter_code
_entity_poly.pdbx_strand_id
1 'polypeptide(L)'
;MAYATVDDLEARWRTLTATERERASVLLEDAAVLLESLVDVDETDERQAAQLKTVSCSMVKRAMAASDEMFGVTQGTISADIYSQSYTFSNPGGDLYLTSTEKKLLGISGGFIGSIPAAVGWSG
;
A
#
# COMPACT_ATOMS: atom_id res chain seq x y z
N MET A 1 -8.17 -8.68 -9.77
CA MET A 1 -7.65 -7.93 -10.96
C MET A 1 -6.81 -6.77 -10.44
N ALA A 2 -5.82 -6.26 -11.17
CA ALA A 2 -5.02 -5.13 -10.67
C ALA A 2 -5.84 -3.83 -10.57
N TYR A 3 -5.72 -3.09 -9.46
CA TYR A 3 -6.39 -1.79 -9.25
C TYR A 3 -5.69 -0.61 -9.95
N ALA A 4 -4.46 -0.83 -10.41
CA ALA A 4 -3.65 0.18 -11.08
C ALA A 4 -2.92 -0.46 -12.26
N THR A 5 -2.63 0.37 -13.28
CA THR A 5 -1.86 -0.04 -14.46
C THR A 5 -0.40 0.40 -14.34
N VAL A 6 0.46 -0.13 -15.22
CA VAL A 6 1.85 0.33 -15.33
C VAL A 6 1.91 1.80 -15.74
N ASP A 7 1.00 2.26 -16.61
CA ASP A 7 0.95 3.66 -17.03
C ASP A 7 0.54 4.59 -15.87
N ASP A 8 -0.34 4.11 -14.98
CA ASP A 8 -0.69 4.81 -13.74
C ASP A 8 0.48 4.96 -12.78
N LEU A 9 1.36 3.96 -12.74
CA LEU A 9 2.58 3.98 -11.95
C LEU A 9 3.58 4.97 -12.55
N GLU A 10 3.78 4.95 -13.86
CA GLU A 10 4.67 5.89 -14.55
C GLU A 10 4.24 7.34 -14.38
N ALA A 11 2.93 7.61 -14.50
CA ALA A 11 2.36 8.95 -14.31
C ALA A 11 2.59 9.52 -12.90
N ARG A 12 2.81 8.65 -11.90
CA ARG A 12 2.99 9.03 -10.48
C ARG A 12 4.44 8.95 -9.99
N TRP A 13 5.35 8.38 -10.79
CA TRP A 13 6.71 8.13 -10.35
C TRP A 13 7.76 8.55 -11.39
N ARG A 14 8.00 7.71 -12.39
CA ARG A 14 8.92 7.94 -13.50
C ARG A 14 8.63 6.95 -14.61
N THR A 15 9.13 7.24 -15.80
CA THR A 15 9.13 6.27 -16.91
C THR A 15 9.90 5.01 -16.54
N LEU A 16 9.35 3.85 -16.88
CA LEU A 16 9.94 2.54 -16.63
C LEU A 16 10.50 1.95 -17.92
N THR A 17 11.63 1.26 -17.81
CA THR A 17 12.19 0.43 -18.88
C THR A 17 11.30 -0.81 -19.13
N ALA A 18 11.45 -1.48 -20.27
CA ALA A 18 10.63 -2.65 -20.60
C ALA A 18 10.66 -3.75 -19.51
N THR A 19 11.85 -4.06 -18.98
CA THR A 19 12.01 -5.02 -17.88
C THR A 19 11.37 -4.55 -16.58
N GLU A 20 11.44 -3.25 -16.29
CA GLU A 20 10.76 -2.67 -15.13
C GLU A 20 9.24 -2.70 -15.29
N ARG A 21 8.72 -2.50 -16.50
CA ARG A 21 7.28 -2.60 -16.80
C ARG A 21 6.76 -4.02 -16.59
N GLU A 22 7.49 -5.05 -17.03
CA GLU A 22 7.14 -6.46 -16.77
C GLU A 22 7.10 -6.75 -15.26
N ARG A 23 8.14 -6.32 -14.53
CA ARG A 23 8.18 -6.46 -13.06
C ARG A 23 7.05 -5.70 -12.37
N ALA A 24 6.78 -4.46 -12.79
CA ALA A 24 5.71 -3.65 -12.25
C ALA A 24 4.35 -4.30 -12.47
N SER A 25 4.11 -4.93 -13.63
CA SER A 25 2.86 -5.64 -13.91
C SER A 25 2.62 -6.77 -12.91
N VAL A 26 3.63 -7.61 -12.65
CA VAL A 26 3.52 -8.70 -11.68
C VAL A 26 3.29 -8.16 -10.26
N LEU A 27 4.04 -7.12 -9.86
CA LEU A 27 3.89 -6.52 -8.54
C LEU A 27 2.51 -5.84 -8.35
N LEU A 28 1.91 -5.31 -9.42
CA LEU A 28 0.56 -4.74 -9.39
C LEU A 28 -0.51 -5.81 -9.20
N GLU A 29 -0.33 -7.00 -9.77
CA GLU A 29 -1.19 -8.15 -9.55
C GLU A 29 -1.08 -8.66 -8.11
N ASP A 30 0.16 -8.84 -7.61
CA ASP A 30 0.42 -9.25 -6.23
C ASP A 30 -0.16 -8.23 -5.23
N ALA A 31 -0.01 -6.93 -5.50
CA ALA A 31 -0.55 -5.87 -4.66
C ALA A 31 -2.08 -5.93 -4.59
N ALA A 32 -2.76 -6.26 -5.69
CA ALA A 32 -4.20 -6.41 -5.69
C ALA A 32 -4.65 -7.61 -4.85
N VAL A 33 -3.99 -8.76 -4.98
CA VAL A 33 -4.26 -9.94 -4.13
C VAL A 33 -4.06 -9.62 -2.66
N LEU A 34 -2.99 -8.87 -2.32
CA LEU A 34 -2.74 -8.48 -0.94
C LEU A 34 -3.83 -7.53 -0.42
N LEU A 35 -4.25 -6.55 -1.22
CA LEU A 35 -5.31 -5.60 -0.85
C LEU A 35 -6.67 -6.30 -0.68
N GLU A 36 -7.02 -7.21 -1.59
CA GLU A 36 -8.23 -8.05 -1.50
C GLU A 36 -8.23 -8.93 -0.24
N SER A 37 -7.05 -9.35 0.24
CA SER A 37 -6.95 -10.13 1.49
C SER A 37 -7.13 -9.29 2.77
N LEU A 38 -7.03 -7.97 2.67
CA LEU A 38 -6.98 -7.04 3.82
C LEU A 38 -8.14 -6.06 3.88
N VAL A 39 -8.85 -5.85 2.76
CA VAL A 39 -9.93 -4.87 2.62
C VAL A 39 -11.14 -5.56 2.00
N ASP A 40 -12.32 -5.28 2.51
CA ASP A 40 -13.57 -5.63 1.81
C ASP A 40 -13.81 -4.61 0.69
N VAL A 41 -13.78 -5.06 -0.56
CA VAL A 41 -13.78 -4.19 -1.73
C VAL A 41 -15.22 -4.00 -2.22
N ASP A 42 -15.71 -2.77 -2.12
CA ASP A 42 -16.95 -2.33 -2.72
C ASP A 42 -16.67 -1.76 -4.12
N GLU A 43 -16.97 -2.55 -5.15
CA GLU A 43 -16.79 -2.17 -6.55
C GLU A 43 -17.67 -0.98 -6.97
N THR A 44 -18.68 -0.61 -6.16
CA THR A 44 -19.57 0.54 -6.42
C THR A 44 -19.05 1.83 -5.80
N ASP A 45 -18.07 1.77 -4.90
CA ASP A 45 -17.46 2.95 -4.28
C ASP A 45 -16.28 3.44 -5.13
N GLU A 46 -16.55 4.43 -6.00
CA GLU A 46 -15.54 5.08 -6.83
C GLU A 46 -14.39 5.71 -6.01
N ARG A 47 -14.68 6.15 -4.78
CA ARG A 47 -13.66 6.71 -3.90
C ARG A 47 -12.75 5.60 -3.38
N GLN A 48 -13.31 4.46 -2.98
CA GLN A 48 -12.52 3.30 -2.56
C GLN A 48 -11.65 2.79 -3.71
N ALA A 49 -12.21 2.71 -4.93
CA ALA A 49 -11.46 2.34 -6.12
C ALA A 49 -10.26 3.28 -6.37
N ALA A 50 -10.45 4.59 -6.24
CA ALA A 50 -9.37 5.57 -6.36
C ALA A 50 -8.30 5.45 -5.26
N GLN A 51 -8.71 5.09 -4.04
CA GLN A 51 -7.80 4.83 -2.92
C GLN A 51 -6.98 3.55 -3.15
N LEU A 52 -7.62 2.44 -3.53
CA LEU A 52 -6.97 1.17 -3.85
C LEU A 52 -5.94 1.34 -4.97
N LYS A 53 -6.29 2.09 -6.01
CA LYS A 53 -5.37 2.46 -7.10
C LYS A 53 -4.14 3.22 -6.59
N THR A 54 -4.36 4.24 -5.77
CA THR A 54 -3.28 5.08 -5.21
C THR A 54 -2.34 4.28 -4.31
N VAL A 55 -2.92 3.42 -3.47
CA VAL A 55 -2.16 2.55 -2.56
C VAL A 55 -1.39 1.49 -3.34
N SER A 56 -1.99 0.86 -4.35
CA SER A 56 -1.32 -0.11 -5.23
C SER A 56 -0.08 0.48 -5.89
N CYS A 57 -0.20 1.67 -6.51
CA CYS A 57 0.96 2.35 -7.10
C CYS A 57 2.05 2.65 -6.04
N SER A 58 1.65 3.05 -4.83
CA SER A 58 2.58 3.41 -3.77
C SER A 58 3.33 2.19 -3.22
N MET A 59 2.66 1.04 -3.12
CA MET A 59 3.27 -0.24 -2.74
C MET A 59 4.29 -0.70 -3.78
N VAL A 60 3.91 -0.73 -5.05
CA VAL A 60 4.79 -1.19 -6.13
C VAL A 60 5.99 -0.27 -6.30
N LYS A 61 5.80 1.05 -6.22
CA LYS A 61 6.90 2.03 -6.21
C LYS A 61 7.93 1.73 -5.13
N ARG A 62 7.48 1.41 -3.91
CA ARG A 62 8.37 1.09 -2.78
C ARG A 62 9.10 -0.23 -2.98
N ALA A 63 8.41 -1.28 -3.44
CA ALA A 63 9.04 -2.57 -3.72
C ALA A 63 10.10 -2.48 -4.82
N MET A 64 9.82 -1.74 -5.90
CA MET A 64 10.78 -1.52 -6.99
C MET A 64 11.97 -0.66 -6.55
N ALA A 65 11.74 0.39 -5.76
CA ALA A 65 12.81 1.23 -5.22
C ALA A 65 13.73 0.45 -4.26
N ALA A 66 13.16 -0.35 -3.35
CA ALA A 66 13.94 -1.18 -2.43
C ALA A 66 14.77 -2.23 -3.16
N SER A 67 14.22 -2.83 -4.23
CA SER A 67 14.97 -3.73 -5.10
C SER A 67 16.15 -3.03 -5.76
N ASP A 68 15.94 -1.84 -6.36
CA ASP A 68 16.99 -1.05 -7.02
C ASP A 68 18.10 -0.65 -6.03
N GLU A 69 17.74 -0.21 -4.82
CA GLU A 69 18.68 0.10 -3.74
C GLU A 69 19.47 -1.14 -3.29
N MET A 70 18.84 -2.32 -3.21
CA MET A 70 19.53 -3.55 -2.81
C MET A 70 20.46 -4.08 -3.92
N PHE A 71 20.17 -3.79 -5.19
CA PHE A 71 21.13 -4.00 -6.29
C PHE A 71 22.33 -3.05 -6.22
N GLY A 72 22.18 -1.86 -5.62
CA GLY A 72 23.24 -0.86 -5.44
C GLY A 72 24.01 -0.94 -4.10
N VAL A 73 23.41 -1.53 -3.06
CA VAL A 73 23.92 -1.54 -1.69
C VAL A 73 23.93 -2.99 -1.16
N THR A 74 25.06 -3.68 -1.32
CA THR A 74 25.27 -5.01 -0.69
C THR A 74 25.53 -4.93 0.82
N GLN A 75 25.60 -3.73 1.41
CA GLN A 75 25.87 -3.57 2.85
C GLN A 75 25.31 -2.23 3.38
N GLY A 76 24.07 -2.23 3.84
CA GLY A 76 23.46 -1.06 4.48
C GLY A 76 22.37 -1.49 5.44
N THR A 77 22.64 -1.37 6.74
CA THR A 77 21.70 -1.66 7.83
C THR A 77 20.41 -0.88 7.65
N ILE A 78 19.31 -1.58 7.39
CA ILE A 78 17.97 -0.98 7.36
C ILE A 78 17.61 -0.63 8.81
N SER A 79 17.70 0.66 9.14
CA SER A 79 17.12 1.21 10.37
C SER A 79 15.61 1.08 10.30
N ALA A 80 15.09 -0.07 10.71
CA ALA A 80 13.68 -0.31 10.97
C ALA A 80 13.27 0.45 12.23
N ASP A 81 13.16 1.77 12.12
CA ASP A 81 12.64 2.63 13.18
C ASP A 81 11.11 2.46 13.24
N ILE A 82 10.72 1.41 13.95
CA ILE A 82 9.51 1.27 14.78
C ILE A 82 8.28 2.04 14.26
N TYR A 83 7.64 1.64 13.16
CA TYR A 83 6.19 1.86 12.95
C TYR A 83 5.54 0.98 11.86
N SER A 84 6.17 -0.10 11.39
CA SER A 84 5.52 -1.04 10.46
C SER A 84 5.21 -2.36 11.15
N GLN A 85 3.96 -2.55 11.58
CA GLN A 85 3.39 -3.89 11.49
C GLN A 85 3.13 -4.18 10.00
N SER A 86 4.22 -4.40 9.27
CA SER A 86 4.24 -4.81 7.87
C SER A 86 4.04 -6.31 7.84
N TYR A 87 2.87 -6.75 7.38
CA TYR A 87 2.80 -8.07 6.78
C TYR A 87 3.58 -7.98 5.48
N THR A 88 4.83 -8.40 5.55
CA THR A 88 5.76 -8.45 4.44
C THR A 88 5.49 -9.73 3.67
N PHE A 89 4.98 -9.62 2.44
CA PHE A 89 4.95 -10.75 1.52
C PHE A 89 6.32 -10.84 0.85
N SER A 90 7.11 -11.85 1.20
CA SER A 90 8.44 -12.09 0.61
C SER A 90 8.30 -12.52 -0.85
N ASN A 91 8.23 -11.55 -1.77
CA ASN A 91 8.44 -11.78 -3.19
C ASN A 91 9.92 -11.48 -3.51
N PRO A 92 10.63 -12.33 -4.29
CA PRO A 92 11.98 -12.05 -4.80
C PRO A 92 12.17 -10.70 -5.52
N GLY A 93 11.11 -9.92 -5.76
CA GLY A 93 11.12 -8.55 -6.31
C GLY A 93 10.99 -7.41 -5.30
N GLY A 94 11.07 -7.68 -4.00
CA GLY A 94 10.94 -6.68 -2.92
C GLY A 94 9.66 -6.88 -2.12
N ASP A 95 9.72 -6.52 -0.84
CA ASP A 95 8.63 -6.73 0.09
C ASP A 95 7.46 -5.77 -0.18
N LEU A 96 6.29 -6.31 -0.55
CA LEU A 96 5.04 -5.54 -0.63
C LEU A 96 4.46 -5.39 0.78
N TYR A 97 4.21 -4.16 1.21
CA TYR A 97 3.59 -3.85 2.51
C TYR A 97 2.75 -2.57 2.46
N LEU A 98 1.79 -2.48 3.39
CA LEU A 98 0.99 -1.29 3.64
C LEU A 98 1.53 -0.48 4.83
N THR A 99 1.60 0.83 4.66
CA THR A 99 1.89 1.76 5.76
C THR A 99 0.66 1.99 6.64
N SER A 100 0.84 2.43 7.88
CA SER A 100 -0.26 2.76 8.79
C SER A 100 -1.21 3.81 8.24
N THR A 101 -0.69 4.77 7.46
CA THR A 101 -1.49 5.81 6.80
C THR A 101 -2.36 5.24 5.70
N GLU A 102 -1.85 4.32 4.88
CA GLU A 102 -2.61 3.66 3.81
C GLU A 102 -3.66 2.72 4.38
N LYS A 103 -3.35 2.01 5.47
CA LYS A 103 -4.34 1.22 6.22
C LYS A 103 -5.49 2.10 6.72
N LYS A 104 -5.19 3.29 7.25
CA LYS A 104 -6.21 4.27 7.67
C LYS A 104 -7.01 4.82 6.48
N LEU A 105 -6.33 5.07 5.35
CA LEU A 105 -6.97 5.54 4.13
C LEU A 105 -7.99 4.52 3.59
N LEU A 106 -7.66 3.23 3.66
CA LEU A 106 -8.48 2.11 3.22
C LEU A 106 -9.49 1.63 4.28
N GLY A 107 -9.55 2.27 5.46
CA GLY A 107 -10.46 1.87 6.54
C GLY A 107 -10.07 0.58 7.27
N ILE A 108 -8.88 0.03 7.04
CA ILE A 108 -8.34 -1.19 7.69
C ILE A 108 -8.01 -0.95 9.17
N SER A 109 -7.88 0.32 9.59
CA SER A 109 -7.70 0.66 11.00
C SER A 109 -8.96 0.29 11.80
N GLY A 110 -8.92 -0.88 12.44
CA GLY A 110 -9.97 -1.37 13.33
C GLY A 110 -10.43 -0.29 14.32
N GLY A 111 -11.73 -0.02 14.28
CA GLY A 111 -12.53 0.58 15.35
C GLY A 111 -11.99 1.84 16.02
N PHE A 112 -12.45 3.02 15.58
CA PHE A 112 -13.15 3.95 16.48
C PHE A 112 -13.92 5.02 15.69
N ILE A 113 -15.15 4.69 15.26
CA ILE A 113 -16.22 5.69 15.15
C ILE A 113 -17.14 5.42 16.32
N GLY A 114 -16.80 6.05 17.44
CA GLY A 114 -17.49 5.94 18.72
C GLY A 114 -17.26 7.19 19.56
N SER A 115 -17.13 8.36 18.93
CA SER A 115 -17.30 9.62 19.64
C SER A 115 -18.79 9.81 19.91
N ILE A 116 -19.30 9.10 20.92
CA ILE A 116 -20.54 9.51 21.57
C ILE A 116 -20.26 10.93 22.09
N PRO A 117 -21.07 11.95 21.75
CA PRO A 117 -20.90 13.26 22.39
C PRO A 117 -21.07 13.05 23.90
N ALA A 118 -20.10 13.54 24.68
CA ALA A 118 -20.21 13.59 26.13
C ALA A 118 -21.34 14.56 26.50
N ALA A 119 -22.56 14.03 26.56
CA ALA A 119 -23.75 14.71 27.02
C ALA A 119 -24.48 13.83 28.04
N VAL A 120 -23.93 13.76 29.25
CA VAL A 120 -24.67 13.48 30.50
C VAL A 120 -23.72 13.94 31.62
N GLY A 121 -23.94 15.08 32.27
CA GLY A 121 -25.04 15.34 33.18
C GLY A 121 -24.44 15.61 34.56
N TRP A 122 -23.77 16.76 34.74
CA TRP A 122 -23.48 17.31 36.07
C TRP A 122 -24.78 17.95 36.57
N SER A 123 -25.38 17.36 37.60
CA SER A 123 -26.45 17.99 38.40
C SER A 123 -26.48 17.35 39.78
N GLY A 124 -26.36 18.18 40.81
CA GLY A 124 -26.52 17.82 42.22
C GLY A 124 -25.27 18.00 43.04
#